data_AF-A0A2D6WMR2-F1
#
_entry.id   AF-A0A2D6WMR2-F1
#
_cell.length_a   1.000
_cell.length_b   1.000
_cell.length_c   1.000
_cell.angle_alpha   90.00
_cell.angle_beta   90.00
_cell.angle_gamma   90.00
#
_symmetry.space_group_name_H-M   'P 1'
#
loop_
_entity.id
_entity.type
_entity.pdbx_description
1 polymer ?
#
loop_
_entity_poly.entity_id
_entity_poly.type
_entity_poly.pdbx_seq_one_letter_code
_entity_poly.pdbx_strand_id
1 'polypeptide(L)'
;MSIDRQNLLELVQDVLLELGEDLGKNEFLKTDEDTPLFGSRSSLDSMNLVNVITDIEERLSEDYAIHITLANSSALSRSRSPFRRVGACVDYIMELIEVHNHSQSDA
;
A
#
# COMPACT_ATOMS: atom_id res chain seq x y z
N MET A 1 -14.00 -5.49 12.44
CA MET A 1 -14.14 -5.75 10.99
C MET A 1 -12.84 -6.34 10.51
N SER A 2 -12.85 -7.32 9.60
CA SER A 2 -11.63 -7.87 9.00
C SER A 2 -11.58 -7.46 7.53
N ILE A 3 -10.51 -6.79 7.11
CA ILE A 3 -10.26 -6.52 5.70
C ILE A 3 -9.78 -7.80 5.01
N ASP A 4 -10.21 -8.02 3.78
CA ASP A 4 -9.71 -9.10 2.93
C ASP A 4 -8.82 -8.54 1.83
N ARG A 5 -8.12 -9.42 1.11
CA ARG A 5 -7.18 -9.03 0.05
C ARG A 5 -7.84 -8.22 -1.06
N GLN A 6 -9.10 -8.51 -1.39
CA GLN A 6 -9.81 -7.83 -2.48
C GLN A 6 -10.15 -6.38 -2.10
N ASN A 7 -10.70 -6.18 -0.91
CA ASN A 7 -11.01 -4.85 -0.39
C ASN A 7 -9.74 -4.01 -0.20
N LEU A 8 -8.63 -4.66 0.22
CA LEU A 8 -7.34 -3.99 0.32
C LEU A 8 -6.78 -3.61 -1.06
N LEU A 9 -6.92 -4.49 -2.06
CA LEU A 9 -6.52 -4.17 -3.43
C LEU A 9 -7.29 -2.96 -3.96
N GLU A 10 -8.61 -2.94 -3.77
CA GLU A 10 -9.46 -1.81 -4.16
C GLU A 10 -9.03 -0.52 -3.45
N LEU A 11 -8.78 -0.57 -2.14
CA LEU A 11 -8.28 0.59 -1.38
C LEU A 11 -6.96 1.12 -1.94
N VAL A 12 -6.00 0.23 -2.25
CA VAL A 12 -4.71 0.63 -2.85
C VAL A 12 -4.92 1.21 -4.26
N GLN A 13 -5.83 0.65 -5.05
CA GLN A 13 -6.15 1.18 -6.38
C GLN A 13 -6.80 2.56 -6.30
N ASP A 14 -7.70 2.79 -5.34
CA ASP A 14 -8.35 4.09 -5.12
C ASP A 14 -7.34 5.16 -4.73
N VAL A 15 -6.41 4.87 -3.81
CA VAL A 15 -5.34 5.81 -3.43
C VAL A 15 -4.46 6.16 -4.63
N LEU A 16 -4.13 5.17 -5.47
CA LEU A 16 -3.35 5.42 -6.68
C LEU A 16 -4.12 6.22 -7.73
N LEU A 17 -5.43 5.97 -7.86
CA LEU A 17 -6.30 6.70 -8.76
C LEU A 17 -6.34 8.18 -8.38
N GLU A 18 -6.58 8.49 -7.10
CA GLU A 18 -6.61 9.85 -6.56
C GLU A 18 -5.28 10.57 -6.79
N LEU A 19 -4.16 9.93 -6.45
CA LEU A 19 -2.84 10.49 -6.73
C LEU A 19 -2.60 10.69 -8.24
N GLY A 20 -3.10 9.77 -9.06
CA GLY A 20 -3.05 9.85 -10.51
C GLY A 20 -3.78 11.07 -11.05
N GLU A 21 -4.98 11.33 -10.55
CA GLU A 21 -5.78 12.51 -10.89
C GLU A 21 -5.08 13.80 -10.46
N ASP A 22 -4.55 13.84 -9.22
CA ASP A 22 -3.83 14.99 -8.67
C ASP A 22 -2.55 15.33 -9.45
N LEU A 23 -1.80 14.30 -9.87
CA LEU A 23 -0.57 14.46 -10.63
C LEU A 23 -0.80 14.58 -12.14
N GLY A 24 -2.04 14.41 -12.63
CA GLY A 24 -2.35 14.35 -14.07
C GLY A 24 -1.72 13.14 -14.78
N LYS A 25 -1.50 12.04 -14.07
CA LYS A 25 -0.85 10.82 -14.55
C LYS A 25 -1.87 9.75 -14.90
N ASN A 26 -2.28 9.73 -16.17
CA ASN A 26 -3.28 8.80 -16.70
C ASN A 26 -2.94 7.31 -16.55
N GLU A 27 -1.66 6.98 -16.32
CA GLU A 27 -1.21 5.61 -16.06
C GLU A 27 -1.76 5.02 -14.76
N PHE A 28 -2.08 5.86 -13.78
CA PHE A 28 -2.70 5.44 -12.53
C PHE A 28 -4.23 5.42 -12.59
N LEU A 29 -4.83 5.81 -13.73
CA LEU A 29 -6.27 5.64 -13.95
C LEU A 29 -6.66 4.19 -14.29
N LYS A 30 -5.66 3.35 -14.57
CA LYS A 30 -5.82 1.93 -14.88
C LYS A 30 -4.75 1.12 -14.15
N THR A 31 -4.90 1.00 -12.84
CA THR A 31 -3.99 0.20 -12.01
C THR A 31 -4.48 -1.24 -11.90
N ASP A 32 -3.53 -2.15 -11.89
CA ASP A 32 -3.70 -3.59 -11.69
C ASP A 32 -2.61 -4.11 -10.74
N GLU A 33 -2.66 -5.40 -10.39
CA GLU A 33 -1.68 -6.00 -9.47
C GLU A 33 -0.22 -5.95 -9.99
N ASP A 34 -0.03 -5.82 -11.29
CA ASP A 34 1.29 -5.76 -11.93
C ASP A 34 1.81 -4.32 -12.11
N THR A 35 0.99 -3.34 -11.77
CA THR A 35 1.33 -1.91 -11.85
C THR A 35 2.55 -1.62 -10.97
N PRO A 36 3.66 -1.12 -11.54
CA PRO A 36 4.87 -0.82 -10.78
C PRO A 36 4.69 0.37 -9.85
N LEU A 37 5.03 0.20 -8.57
CA LEU A 37 4.98 1.26 -7.56
C LEU A 37 6.35 1.79 -7.17
N PHE A 38 7.41 1.00 -7.33
CA PHE A 38 8.77 1.42 -6.99
C PHE A 38 9.83 0.87 -7.95
N GLY A 39 10.89 1.67 -8.16
CA GLY A 39 12.02 1.33 -9.02
C GLY A 39 11.99 2.01 -10.38
N SER A 40 12.89 1.63 -11.28
CA SER A 40 13.10 2.30 -12.58
C SER A 40 11.94 2.19 -13.57
N ARG A 41 10.96 1.33 -13.29
CA ARG A 41 9.73 1.15 -14.08
C ARG A 41 8.51 1.80 -13.44
N SER A 42 8.65 2.37 -12.24
CA SER A 42 7.57 3.09 -11.57
C SER A 42 7.57 4.54 -12.00
N SER A 43 6.38 5.09 -12.15
CA SER A 43 6.16 6.51 -12.34
C SER A 43 6.01 7.27 -11.03
N LEU A 44 6.02 6.58 -9.88
CA LEU A 44 6.13 7.19 -8.57
C LEU A 44 7.59 7.47 -8.24
N ASP A 45 7.87 8.68 -7.78
CA ASP A 45 9.11 8.99 -7.09
C ASP A 45 9.03 8.58 -5.61
N SER A 46 10.14 8.71 -4.89
CA SER A 46 10.20 8.32 -3.47
C SER A 46 9.24 9.11 -2.58
N MET A 47 8.91 10.37 -2.91
CA MET A 47 8.01 11.20 -2.08
C MET A 47 6.56 10.80 -2.32
N ASN A 48 6.17 10.62 -3.58
CA ASN A 48 4.85 10.16 -3.96
C ASN A 48 4.59 8.74 -3.45
N LEU A 49 5.59 7.86 -3.44
CA LEU A 49 5.46 6.54 -2.82
C LEU A 49 5.18 6.64 -1.31
N VAL A 50 5.87 7.54 -0.60
CA VAL A 50 5.63 7.74 0.83
C VAL A 50 4.21 8.27 1.06
N ASN A 51 3.73 9.20 0.24
CA ASN A 51 2.35 9.69 0.33
C ASN A 51 1.33 8.54 0.19
N VAL A 52 1.45 7.71 -0.86
CA VAL A 52 0.57 6.54 -1.05
C VAL A 52 0.59 5.62 0.17
N ILE A 53 1.77 5.37 0.73
CA ILE A 53 1.92 4.51 1.90
C ILE A 53 1.20 5.12 3.11
N THR A 54 1.38 6.41 3.37
CA THR A 54 0.70 7.13 4.45
C THR A 54 -0.82 7.11 4.29
N ASP A 55 -1.33 7.38 3.08
CA ASP A 55 -2.77 7.39 2.81
C ASP A 55 -3.39 6.01 3.03
N ILE A 56 -2.68 4.93 2.67
CA ILE A 56 -3.11 3.56 2.96
C ILE A 56 -3.14 3.30 4.47
N GLU A 57 -2.11 3.70 5.23
CA GLU A 57 -2.08 3.56 6.69
C GLU A 57 -3.26 4.31 7.36
N GLU A 58 -3.53 5.53 6.90
CA GLU A 58 -4.64 6.35 7.40
C GLU A 58 -5.99 5.70 7.13
N ARG A 59 -6.26 5.27 5.88
CA ARG A 59 -7.53 4.58 5.55
C ARG A 59 -7.70 3.28 6.31
N LEU A 60 -6.65 2.48 6.48
CA LEU A 60 -6.71 1.26 7.30
C LEU A 60 -7.05 1.56 8.75
N SER A 61 -6.50 2.65 9.29
CA SER A 61 -6.79 3.11 10.65
C SER A 61 -8.23 3.63 10.79
N GLU A 62 -8.69 4.46 9.85
CA GLU A 62 -10.01 5.10 9.91
C GLU A 62 -11.16 4.14 9.58
N ASP A 63 -11.04 3.36 8.50
CA ASP A 63 -12.12 2.50 8.00
C ASP A 63 -12.15 1.13 8.70
N TYR A 64 -10.98 0.62 9.10
CA TYR A 64 -10.84 -0.75 9.61
C TYR A 64 -10.32 -0.83 11.04
N ALA A 65 -9.94 0.29 11.68
CA ALA A 65 -9.29 0.33 12.99
C ALA A 65 -7.99 -0.51 13.06
N ILE A 66 -7.29 -0.60 11.93
CA ILE A 66 -6.03 -1.34 11.79
C ILE A 66 -4.88 -0.33 11.85
N HIS A 67 -4.08 -0.41 12.91
CA HIS A 67 -2.94 0.50 13.12
C HIS A 67 -1.62 -0.22 12.84
N ILE A 68 -1.20 -0.21 11.57
CA ILE A 68 0.08 -0.79 11.12
C ILE A 68 1.03 0.30 10.59
N THR A 69 2.33 0.00 10.58
CA THR A 69 3.35 0.88 9.97
C THR A 69 4.00 0.18 8.79
N LEU A 70 3.68 0.66 7.60
CA LEU A 70 4.17 0.27 6.30
C LEU A 70 5.49 0.98 5.95
N ALA A 71 5.64 2.25 6.34
CA ALA A 71 6.81 3.08 6.04
C ALA A 71 8.05 2.75 6.89
N ASN A 72 8.34 1.47 7.15
CA ASN A 72 9.54 1.07 7.87
C ASN A 72 10.78 1.06 6.95
N SER A 73 11.96 1.30 7.53
CA SER A 73 13.23 1.41 6.81
C SER A 73 13.60 0.16 6.00
N SER A 74 13.14 -1.02 6.43
CA SER A 74 13.29 -2.28 5.70
C SER A 74 12.42 -2.36 4.45
N ALA A 75 11.17 -1.88 4.49
CA ALA A 75 10.23 -1.96 3.39
C ALA A 75 10.56 -0.92 2.28
N LEU A 76 11.19 0.19 2.63
CA LEU A 76 11.65 1.21 1.66
C LEU A 76 13.01 0.87 1.00
N SER A 77 13.60 -0.29 1.33
CA SER A 77 14.86 -0.77 0.76
C SER A 77 14.75 -1.17 -0.71
N ARG A 78 15.64 -0.62 -1.55
CA ARG A 78 15.64 -0.81 -3.02
C ARG A 78 15.81 -2.26 -3.49
N SER A 79 16.38 -3.15 -2.69
CA SER A 79 16.68 -4.54 -3.10
C SER A 79 15.55 -5.53 -2.81
N ARG A 80 14.70 -5.26 -1.81
CA ARG A 80 13.65 -6.20 -1.35
C ARG A 80 12.33 -5.51 -0.99
N SER A 81 12.08 -4.30 -1.49
CA SER A 81 10.85 -3.58 -1.17
C SER A 81 9.61 -4.40 -1.59
N PRO A 82 8.62 -4.56 -0.69
CA PRO A 82 7.31 -5.11 -1.05
C PRO A 82 6.53 -4.14 -1.96
N PHE A 83 6.87 -2.85 -1.95
CA PHE A 83 6.23 -1.81 -2.76
C PHE A 83 6.72 -1.78 -4.22
N ARG A 84 7.19 -2.90 -4.78
CA ARG A 84 7.64 -2.93 -6.19
C ARG A 84 6.47 -2.89 -7.17
N ARG A 85 5.36 -3.52 -6.82
CA ARG A 85 4.12 -3.56 -7.61
C ARG A 85 2.92 -3.66 -6.68
N VAL A 86 1.74 -3.30 -7.15
CA VAL A 86 0.50 -3.30 -6.37
C VAL A 86 0.24 -4.63 -5.69
N GLY A 87 0.31 -5.77 -6.40
CA GLY A 87 0.03 -7.08 -5.81
C GLY A 87 0.99 -7.44 -4.67
N ALA A 88 2.27 -7.09 -4.81
CA ALA A 88 3.26 -7.32 -3.75
C ALA A 88 3.08 -6.38 -2.54
N CYS A 89 2.56 -5.17 -2.78
CA CYS A 89 2.17 -4.24 -1.71
C CYS A 89 1.00 -4.81 -0.91
N VAL A 90 -0.06 -5.24 -1.61
CA VAL A 90 -1.25 -5.83 -1.01
C VAL A 90 -0.90 -7.08 -0.20
N ASP A 91 -0.12 -8.00 -0.77
CA ASP A 91 0.30 -9.23 -0.07
C ASP A 91 1.08 -8.92 1.22
N TYR A 92 1.97 -7.91 1.18
CA TYR A 92 2.75 -7.49 2.34
C TYR A 92 1.89 -6.84 3.43
N ILE A 93 0.95 -5.98 3.05
CA ILE A 93 0.03 -5.37 4.01
C ILE A 93 -0.84 -6.45 4.67
N MET A 94 -1.34 -7.43 3.91
CA MET A 94 -2.09 -8.57 4.48
C MET A 94 -1.27 -9.34 5.52
N GLU A 95 0.00 -9.65 5.22
CA GLU A 95 0.91 -10.31 6.18
C GLU A 95 1.07 -9.49 7.47
N LEU A 96 1.25 -8.17 7.35
CA LEU A 96 1.34 -7.28 8.52
C LEU A 96 0.06 -7.25 9.35
N ILE A 97 -1.10 -7.25 8.70
CA ILE A 97 -2.41 -7.27 9.37
C ILE A 97 -2.59 -8.58 10.13
N GLU A 98 -2.24 -9.71 9.53
CA GLU A 98 -2.29 -11.03 10.20
C GLU A 98 -1.39 -11.04 11.44
N VAL A 99 -0.15 -10.58 11.33
CA VAL A 99 0.79 -10.51 12.46
C VAL A 99 0.30 -9.55 13.54
N HIS A 100 -0.25 -8.40 13.16
CA HIS A 100 -0.81 -7.42 14.09
C HIS A 100 -1.98 -8.02 14.89
N ASN A 101 -2.89 -8.71 14.21
CA ASN A 101 -4.05 -9.36 14.83
C ASN A 101 -3.63 -10.46 15.83
N HIS A 102 -2.58 -11.22 15.53
CA HIS A 102 -2.04 -12.22 16.45
C HIS A 102 -1.39 -11.59 17.70
N SER A 103 -0.74 -10.44 17.56
CA SER A 103 -0.05 -9.76 18.66
C SER A 103 -1.01 -9.10 19.66
N GLN A 104 -2.24 -8.77 19.25
CA GLN A 104 -3.29 -8.19 20.11
C GLN A 104 -4.08 -9.26 20.89
N SER A 105 -3.94 -10.55 20.56
CA SER A 105 -4.69 -11.63 21.21
C SER A 105 -4.02 -12.21 22.45
N ASP A 106 -2.74 -11.90 22.70
CA ASP A 106 -1.92 -12.45 23.79
C ASP A 106 -1.71 -11.48 24.98
N ALA A 107 -2.42 -10.34 25.02
CA ALA A 107 -2.35 -9.32 26.08
C ALA A 107 -3.70 -9.16 26.79
#